data_AF-A0A846DD39-F1
#
_entry.id   AF-A0A846DD39-F1
#
_cell.length_a   1.000
_cell.length_b   1.000
_cell.length_c   1.000
_cell.angle_alpha   90.00
_cell.angle_beta   90.00
_cell.angle_gamma   90.00
#
_symmetry.space_group_name_H-M   'P 1'
#
loop_
_entity.id
_entity.type
_entity.pdbx_description
1 polymer ?
#
loop_
_entity_poly.entity_id
_entity_poly.type
_entity_poly.pdbx_seq_one_letter_code
_entity_poly.pdbx_strand_id
1 'polypeptide(L)'
;MAVVERVPDVVFKTRVRDESVPGPNPYRWQDLTTKEIFAGKKVIIFSLPGAFTPTCSSNHLPRYEELYEEFKALGVDKIVCISVNDAFVMFQWGKKQGVKNVFLLPDGNGEFTRKMGMLVDKSNIGFGMRSWRYSMLVNDGEIEKIFVEPDFADNCPIDPFEVSDADTMLAYMKGQESEGVSEPRVAFVG
;
A
#
# COMPACT_ATOMS: atom_id res chain seq x y z
N MET A 1 -15.53 -13.20 -7.78
CA MET A 1 -15.67 -12.01 -6.92
C MET A 1 -16.40 -10.95 -7.71
N ALA A 2 -17.27 -10.15 -7.09
CA ALA A 2 -17.82 -8.96 -7.74
C ALA A 2 -16.64 -8.05 -8.15
N VAL A 3 -16.67 -7.53 -9.38
CA VAL A 3 -15.62 -6.64 -9.87
C VAL A 3 -15.80 -5.31 -9.15
N VAL A 4 -14.85 -4.95 -8.29
CA VAL A 4 -14.81 -3.62 -7.67
C VAL A 4 -14.27 -2.68 -8.74
N GLU A 5 -15.14 -1.86 -9.32
CA GLU A 5 -14.78 -0.92 -10.40
C GLU A 5 -14.27 0.42 -9.85
N ARG A 6 -14.66 0.80 -8.64
CA ARG A 6 -14.22 2.01 -7.96
C ARG A 6 -13.70 1.71 -6.56
N VAL A 7 -12.74 2.50 -6.11
CA VAL A 7 -12.25 2.42 -4.73
C VAL A 7 -13.39 2.73 -3.74
N PRO A 8 -13.45 2.04 -2.59
CA PRO A 8 -14.54 2.22 -1.64
C PRO A 8 -14.44 3.54 -0.87
N ASP A 9 -15.60 4.14 -0.59
CA ASP A 9 -15.70 5.28 0.31
C ASP A 9 -15.38 4.87 1.75
N VAL A 10 -14.26 5.40 2.26
CA VAL A 10 -13.72 5.15 3.61
C VAL A 10 -13.13 6.43 4.18
N VAL A 11 -13.13 6.53 5.52
CA VAL A 11 -12.44 7.59 6.27
C VAL A 11 -11.33 6.96 7.10
N PHE A 12 -10.09 7.26 6.76
CA PHE A 12 -8.91 6.78 7.48
C PHE A 12 -8.59 7.68 8.67
N LYS A 13 -8.25 7.07 9.80
CA LYS A 13 -7.76 7.80 10.99
C LYS A 13 -6.25 7.95 10.89
N THR A 14 -5.79 9.09 10.38
CA THR A 14 -4.37 9.39 10.21
C THR A 14 -3.85 10.32 11.32
N ARG A 15 -2.53 10.48 11.38
CA ARG A 15 -1.88 11.45 12.26
C ARG A 15 -1.02 12.38 11.43
N VAL A 16 -1.14 13.68 11.67
CA VAL A 16 -0.33 14.71 11.02
C VAL A 16 0.43 15.53 12.03
N ARG A 17 1.65 15.92 11.65
CA ARG A 17 2.48 16.79 12.47
C ARG A 17 1.90 18.20 12.45
N ASP A 18 1.72 18.79 13.63
CA ASP A 18 1.11 20.10 13.83
C ASP A 18 1.84 20.82 14.97
N GLU A 19 2.63 21.83 14.63
CA GLU A 19 3.47 22.57 15.58
C GLU A 19 2.65 23.39 16.60
N SER A 20 1.34 23.55 16.39
CA SER A 20 0.48 24.15 17.41
C SER A 20 0.17 23.18 18.56
N VAL A 21 0.47 21.89 18.41
CA VAL A 21 0.30 20.88 19.47
C VAL A 21 1.52 20.94 20.40
N PRO A 22 1.35 21.28 21.69
CA PRO A 22 2.48 21.41 22.60
C PRO A 22 3.11 20.06 22.95
N GLY A 23 4.40 20.08 23.27
CA GLY A 23 5.14 18.92 23.79
C GLY A 23 6.01 18.20 22.75
N PRO A 24 6.66 17.09 23.14
CA PRO A 24 7.68 16.42 22.31
C PRO A 24 7.10 15.63 21.13
N ASN A 25 5.77 15.48 21.05
CA ASN A 25 5.07 14.73 20.01
C ASN A 25 3.96 15.58 19.38
N PRO A 26 4.31 16.61 18.58
CA PRO A 26 3.37 17.58 18.03
C PRO A 26 2.57 16.95 16.87
N TYR A 27 1.71 15.98 17.17
CA TYR A 27 0.91 15.25 16.19
C TYR A 27 -0.54 15.16 16.66
N ARG A 28 -1.47 15.53 15.78
CA ARG A 28 -2.92 15.40 16.01
C ARG A 28 -3.55 14.36 15.10
N TRP A 29 -4.74 13.90 15.47
CA TRP A 29 -5.57 13.11 14.58
C TRP A 29 -6.08 13.95 13.41
N GLN A 30 -6.16 13.32 12.24
CA GLN A 30 -6.79 13.88 11.06
C GLN A 30 -7.50 12.77 10.29
N ASP A 31 -8.78 13.01 10.03
CA ASP A 31 -9.55 12.19 9.10
C ASP A 31 -9.06 12.47 7.68
N LEU A 32 -8.84 11.39 6.92
CA LEU A 32 -8.50 11.45 5.50
C LEU A 32 -9.47 10.57 4.74
N THR A 33 -10.20 11.13 3.79
CA THR A 33 -11.19 10.40 2.99
C THR A 33 -10.58 9.77 1.74
N THR A 34 -11.16 8.68 1.24
CA THR A 34 -10.86 8.14 -0.09
C THR A 34 -10.95 9.24 -1.16
N LYS A 35 -11.96 10.11 -1.10
CA LYS A 35 -12.13 11.22 -2.04
C LYS A 35 -10.92 12.17 -2.06
N GLU A 36 -10.37 12.54 -0.91
CA GLU A 36 -9.17 13.40 -0.84
C GLU A 36 -7.93 12.72 -1.44
N ILE A 37 -7.87 11.39 -1.39
CA ILE A 37 -6.76 10.61 -1.94
C ILE A 37 -6.89 10.49 -3.47
N PHE A 38 -8.08 10.19 -4.00
CA PHE A 38 -8.25 9.73 -5.38
C PHE A 38 -8.97 10.70 -6.34
N ALA A 39 -9.78 11.64 -5.85
CA ALA A 39 -10.57 12.51 -6.74
C ALA A 39 -9.68 13.40 -7.61
N GLY A 40 -9.89 13.35 -8.92
CA GLY A 40 -9.13 14.09 -9.93
C GLY A 40 -7.65 13.72 -10.02
N LYS A 41 -7.24 12.55 -9.52
CA LYS A 41 -5.85 12.11 -9.44
C LYS A 41 -5.65 10.72 -10.04
N LYS A 42 -4.48 10.50 -10.61
CA LYS A 42 -3.96 9.19 -10.97
C LYS A 42 -3.05 8.68 -9.85
N VAL A 43 -3.48 7.62 -9.18
CA VAL A 43 -2.87 7.10 -7.95
C VAL A 43 -2.49 5.65 -8.14
N ILE A 44 -1.24 5.31 -7.83
CA ILE A 44 -0.84 3.93 -7.59
C ILE A 44 -1.11 3.63 -6.11
N ILE A 45 -1.75 2.51 -5.83
CA ILE A 45 -1.87 1.98 -4.48
C ILE A 45 -1.45 0.52 -4.47
N PHE A 46 -0.59 0.17 -3.54
CA PHE A 46 -0.21 -1.21 -3.28
C PHE A 46 -0.47 -1.54 -1.82
N SER A 47 -1.00 -2.74 -1.61
CA SER A 47 -1.32 -3.27 -0.30
C SER A 47 -0.39 -4.41 0.07
N LEU A 48 -0.20 -4.59 1.37
CA LEU A 48 0.66 -5.63 1.91
C LEU A 48 0.11 -6.18 3.24
N PRO A 49 0.55 -7.40 3.65
CA PRO A 49 0.01 -8.04 4.85
C PRO A 49 0.33 -7.32 6.17
N GLY A 50 1.45 -6.60 6.24
CA GLY A 50 1.83 -5.90 7.46
C GLY A 50 3.13 -5.14 7.38
N ALA A 51 3.19 -4.01 8.08
CA ALA A 51 4.44 -3.31 8.37
C ALA A 51 5.45 -4.23 9.09
N PHE A 52 6.75 -3.96 8.89
CA PHE A 52 7.87 -4.71 9.47
C PHE A 52 8.04 -6.18 9.04
N THR A 53 7.23 -6.70 8.09
CA THR A 53 7.42 -8.07 7.59
C THR A 53 8.47 -8.13 6.46
N PRO A 54 9.08 -9.31 6.19
CA PRO A 54 10.27 -9.42 5.35
C PRO A 54 10.11 -8.86 3.93
N THR A 55 9.26 -9.48 3.10
CA THR A 55 9.05 -9.11 1.68
C THR A 55 8.60 -7.66 1.51
N CYS A 56 7.76 -7.20 2.43
CA CYS A 56 7.24 -5.83 2.47
C CYS A 56 8.35 -4.81 2.69
N SER A 57 9.31 -5.14 3.57
CA SER A 57 10.37 -4.25 4.02
C SER A 57 11.64 -4.36 3.21
N SER A 58 11.89 -5.49 2.54
CA SER A 58 13.10 -5.72 1.75
C SER A 58 12.96 -5.32 0.29
N ASN A 59 11.75 -5.39 -0.27
CA ASN A 59 11.55 -5.20 -1.72
C ASN A 59 10.32 -4.36 -2.07
N HIS A 60 9.12 -4.77 -1.63
CA HIS A 60 7.87 -4.20 -2.14
C HIS A 60 7.81 -2.66 -2.00
N LEU A 61 7.86 -2.13 -0.77
CA LEU A 61 7.88 -0.69 -0.53
C LEU A 61 9.16 -0.01 -1.08
N PRO A 62 10.38 -0.52 -0.80
CA PRO A 62 11.62 0.08 -1.32
C PRO A 62 11.64 0.27 -2.85
N ARG A 63 11.11 -0.68 -3.62
CA ARG A 63 11.14 -0.61 -5.08
C ARG A 63 10.15 0.43 -5.63
N TYR A 64 8.98 0.59 -5.01
CA TYR A 64 8.07 1.71 -5.32
C TYR A 64 8.67 3.07 -4.95
N GLU A 65 9.45 3.17 -3.87
CA GLU A 65 10.15 4.39 -3.48
C GLU A 65 11.29 4.73 -4.46
N GLU A 66 12.04 3.72 -4.92
CA GLU A 66 13.12 3.85 -5.90
C GLU A 66 12.60 4.35 -7.26
N LEU A 67 11.48 3.78 -7.73
CA LEU A 67 10.87 4.11 -9.03
C LEU A 67 9.90 5.30 -9.00
N TYR A 68 9.82 6.02 -7.87
CA TYR A 68 8.82 7.08 -7.67
C TYR A 68 8.85 8.15 -8.78
N GLU A 69 10.03 8.62 -9.17
CA GLU A 69 10.16 9.64 -10.22
C GLU A 69 9.78 9.12 -11.61
N GLU A 70 9.96 7.82 -11.90
CA GLU A 70 9.50 7.23 -13.16
C GLU A 70 7.97 7.18 -13.24
N PHE A 71 7.31 6.78 -12.16
CA PHE A 71 5.85 6.80 -12.10
C PHE A 71 5.29 8.22 -12.23
N LYS A 72 5.93 9.18 -11.57
CA LYS A 72 5.56 10.60 -11.66
C LYS A 72 5.73 11.14 -13.07
N ALA A 73 6.80 10.76 -13.78
CA ALA A 73 7.00 11.11 -15.19
C ALA A 73 5.91 10.53 -16.12
N LEU A 74 5.26 9.43 -15.70
CA LEU A 74 4.10 8.82 -16.37
C LEU A 74 2.74 9.37 -15.90
N GLY A 75 2.75 10.48 -15.15
CA GLY A 75 1.55 11.20 -14.72
C GLY A 75 0.90 10.66 -13.46
N VAL A 76 1.59 9.86 -12.64
CA VAL A 76 1.09 9.46 -11.32
C VAL A 76 1.25 10.62 -10.33
N ASP A 77 0.14 11.05 -9.74
CA ASP A 77 0.10 12.12 -8.74
C ASP A 77 0.58 11.63 -7.36
N LYS A 78 0.29 10.36 -7.04
CA LYS A 78 0.60 9.80 -5.71
C LYS A 78 0.82 8.29 -5.77
N ILE A 79 1.77 7.82 -4.98
CA ILE A 79 1.94 6.40 -4.67
C ILE A 79 1.57 6.18 -3.21
N VAL A 80 0.71 5.20 -2.94
CA VAL A 80 0.18 4.88 -1.62
C VAL A 80 0.51 3.44 -1.26
N CYS A 81 1.15 3.25 -0.11
CA CYS A 81 1.26 1.94 0.53
C CYS A 81 0.17 1.84 1.59
N ILE A 82 -0.76 0.90 1.46
CA ILE A 82 -1.82 0.65 2.45
C ILE A 82 -1.55 -0.65 3.21
N SER A 83 -1.88 -0.67 4.49
CA SER A 83 -1.82 -1.89 5.31
C SER A 83 -2.85 -1.84 6.43
N VAL A 84 -3.28 -3.02 6.89
CA VAL A 84 -4.10 -3.18 8.09
C VAL A 84 -3.22 -3.06 9.33
N ASN A 85 -2.73 -1.83 9.54
CA ASN A 85 -1.96 -1.39 10.69
C ASN A 85 -2.42 0.02 11.08
N ASP A 86 -2.29 0.37 12.35
CA ASP A 86 -2.61 1.71 12.83
C ASP A 86 -1.57 2.76 12.39
N ALA A 87 -1.93 4.04 12.57
CA ALA A 87 -1.11 5.17 12.15
C ALA A 87 0.25 5.26 12.86
N PHE A 88 0.38 4.75 14.08
CA PHE A 88 1.65 4.80 14.83
C PHE A 88 2.64 3.80 14.26
N VAL A 89 2.18 2.57 14.02
CA VAL A 89 2.99 1.51 13.39
C VAL A 89 3.41 1.94 11.99
N MET A 90 2.48 2.40 11.15
CA MET A 90 2.80 2.83 9.79
C MET A 90 3.81 3.98 9.77
N PHE A 91 3.68 4.96 10.69
CA PHE A 91 4.64 6.06 10.80
C PHE A 91 6.05 5.59 11.19
N GLN A 92 6.17 4.77 12.23
CA GLN A 92 7.48 4.29 12.70
C GLN A 92 8.13 3.36 11.67
N TRP A 93 7.35 2.56 10.97
CA TRP A 93 7.84 1.73 9.87
C TRP A 93 8.37 2.58 8.72
N GLY A 94 7.63 3.61 8.28
CA GLY A 94 8.10 4.52 7.24
C GLY A 94 9.40 5.23 7.60
N LYS A 95 9.54 5.68 8.86
CA LYS A 95 10.80 6.25 9.35
C LYS A 95 11.95 5.24 9.33
N LYS A 96 11.70 3.99 9.72
CA LYS A 96 12.70 2.92 9.70
C LYS A 96 13.13 2.57 8.28
N GLN A 97 12.20 2.59 7.34
CA GLN A 97 12.42 2.33 5.91
C GLN A 97 13.06 3.53 5.18
N GLY A 98 13.09 4.71 5.80
CA GLY A 98 13.61 5.92 5.17
C GLY A 98 12.75 6.42 4.01
N VAL A 99 11.45 6.11 4.03
CA VAL A 99 10.48 6.53 3.00
C VAL A 99 10.37 8.06 2.97
N LYS A 100 10.45 8.63 1.78
CA LYS A 100 10.33 10.08 1.53
C LYS A 100 9.12 10.40 0.67
N ASN A 101 8.82 9.56 -0.32
CA ASN A 101 7.87 9.88 -1.39
C ASN A 101 6.58 9.07 -1.30
N VAL A 102 6.65 7.76 -1.03
CA VAL A 102 5.47 6.90 -0.90
C VAL A 102 4.68 7.27 0.36
N PHE A 103 3.37 7.48 0.22
CA PHE A 103 2.50 7.76 1.34
C PHE A 103 2.04 6.48 2.04
N LEU A 104 2.35 6.33 3.33
CA LEU A 104 1.93 5.18 4.12
C LEU A 104 0.55 5.43 4.74
N LEU A 105 -0.47 4.74 4.23
CA LEU A 105 -1.87 4.90 4.61
C LEU A 105 -2.27 3.82 5.65
N PRO A 106 -2.68 4.20 6.86
CA PRO A 106 -3.12 3.25 7.88
C PRO A 106 -4.60 2.87 7.71
N ASP A 107 -4.87 1.68 7.17
CA ASP A 107 -6.21 1.08 7.21
C ASP A 107 -6.40 0.28 8.51
N GLY A 108 -6.25 0.96 9.65
CA GLY A 108 -6.19 0.30 10.96
C GLY A 108 -7.42 -0.53 11.34
N ASN A 109 -8.59 -0.24 10.75
CA ASN A 109 -9.81 -1.02 10.92
C ASN A 109 -10.03 -2.07 9.81
N GLY A 110 -9.15 -2.13 8.82
CA GLY A 110 -9.29 -2.98 7.63
C GLY A 110 -10.53 -2.65 6.79
N GLU A 111 -11.09 -1.44 6.89
CA GLU A 111 -12.38 -1.11 6.26
C GLU A 111 -12.24 -1.02 4.75
N PHE A 112 -11.18 -0.36 4.28
CA PHE A 112 -10.89 -0.25 2.85
C PHE A 112 -10.57 -1.63 2.28
N THR A 113 -9.66 -2.35 2.92
CA THR A 113 -9.27 -3.71 2.54
C THR A 113 -10.48 -4.66 2.49
N ARG A 114 -11.38 -4.60 3.48
CA ARG A 114 -12.60 -5.42 3.51
C ARG A 114 -13.55 -5.06 2.37
N LYS A 115 -13.79 -3.77 2.12
CA LYS A 115 -14.68 -3.32 1.04
C LYS A 115 -14.10 -3.60 -0.35
N MET A 116 -12.78 -3.64 -0.49
CA MET A 116 -12.09 -4.13 -1.69
C MET A 116 -12.20 -5.64 -1.89
N GLY A 117 -12.71 -6.39 -0.91
CA GLY A 117 -12.73 -7.86 -0.94
C GLY A 117 -11.35 -8.48 -0.77
N MET A 118 -10.39 -7.73 -0.21
CA MET A 118 -8.99 -8.14 -0.07
C MET A 118 -8.59 -8.43 1.38
N LEU A 119 -9.56 -8.54 2.30
CA LEU A 119 -9.29 -8.89 3.69
C LEU A 119 -9.26 -10.41 3.85
N VAL A 120 -8.13 -10.94 4.33
CA VAL A 120 -7.92 -12.37 4.57
C VAL A 120 -7.51 -12.62 6.01
N ASP A 121 -7.83 -13.80 6.53
CA ASP A 121 -7.31 -14.29 7.80
C ASP A 121 -5.86 -14.77 7.64
N LYS A 122 -4.97 -14.33 8.54
CA LYS A 122 -3.58 -14.80 8.65
C LYS A 122 -3.29 -15.27 10.08
N SER A 123 -4.27 -15.88 10.73
CA SER A 123 -4.14 -16.46 12.08
C SER A 123 -3.10 -17.59 12.15
N ASN A 124 -2.83 -18.28 11.04
CA ASN A 124 -1.75 -19.27 10.93
C ASN A 124 -0.36 -18.75 11.30
N ILE A 125 -0.14 -17.43 11.21
CA ILE A 125 1.09 -16.75 11.65
C ILE A 125 0.83 -15.68 12.72
N GLY A 126 -0.34 -15.70 13.36
CA GLY A 126 -0.70 -14.80 14.47
C GLY A 126 -0.99 -13.35 14.08
N PHE A 127 -1.32 -13.08 12.81
CA PHE A 127 -1.56 -11.70 12.35
C PHE A 127 -3.03 -11.26 12.44
N GLY A 128 -3.96 -12.20 12.59
CA GLY A 128 -5.39 -11.95 12.46
C GLY A 128 -5.77 -11.53 11.04
N MET A 129 -6.83 -10.73 10.91
CA MET A 129 -7.28 -10.22 9.60
C MET A 129 -6.30 -9.19 9.04
N ARG A 130 -5.82 -9.41 7.82
CA ARG A 130 -4.87 -8.54 7.11
C ARG A 130 -5.27 -8.34 5.66
N SER A 131 -4.64 -7.38 5.01
CA SER A 131 -4.79 -7.27 3.56
C SER A 131 -4.02 -8.38 2.85
N TRP A 132 -4.67 -8.93 1.84
CA TRP A 132 -3.98 -9.59 0.74
C TRP A 132 -3.04 -8.62 0.04
N ARG A 133 -1.98 -9.15 -0.57
CA ARG A 133 -1.02 -8.36 -1.32
C ARG A 133 -1.55 -8.12 -2.74
N TYR A 134 -1.59 -6.86 -3.14
CA TYR A 134 -2.00 -6.46 -4.49
C TYR A 134 -1.48 -5.06 -4.80
N SER A 135 -1.44 -4.69 -6.07
CA SER A 135 -1.29 -3.30 -6.49
C SER A 135 -2.39 -2.92 -7.47
N MET A 136 -2.73 -1.64 -7.56
CA MET A 136 -3.69 -1.15 -8.53
C MET A 136 -3.37 0.28 -8.97
N LEU A 137 -3.71 0.56 -10.21
CA LEU A 137 -3.73 1.90 -10.79
C LEU A 137 -5.16 2.43 -10.72
N VAL A 138 -5.32 3.58 -10.09
CA VAL A 138 -6.61 4.23 -9.86
C VAL A 138 -6.60 5.61 -10.50
N ASN A 139 -7.63 5.95 -11.26
CA ASN A 139 -7.78 7.25 -11.90
C ASN A 139 -9.16 7.83 -11.57
N ASP A 140 -9.18 8.96 -10.87
CA ASP A 140 -10.41 9.59 -10.35
C ASP A 140 -11.35 8.61 -9.60
N GLY A 141 -10.71 7.78 -8.78
CA GLY A 141 -11.36 6.72 -8.00
C GLY A 141 -11.80 5.49 -8.80
N GLU A 142 -11.64 5.46 -10.11
CA GLU A 142 -11.88 4.28 -10.95
C GLU A 142 -10.65 3.38 -11.00
N ILE A 143 -10.82 2.08 -10.83
CA ILE A 143 -9.73 1.11 -10.86
C ILE A 143 -9.47 0.74 -12.32
N GLU A 144 -8.40 1.30 -12.91
CA GLU A 144 -8.00 1.00 -14.30
C GLU A 144 -7.41 -0.41 -14.43
N LYS A 145 -6.63 -0.81 -13.42
CA LYS A 145 -5.97 -2.11 -13.38
C LYS A 145 -5.69 -2.53 -11.95
N ILE A 146 -5.85 -3.81 -11.67
CA ILE A 146 -5.46 -4.44 -10.41
C ILE A 146 -4.60 -5.69 -10.68
N PHE A 147 -3.54 -5.85 -9.89
CA PHE A 147 -2.63 -6.99 -9.86
C PHE A 147 -2.73 -7.65 -8.50
N VAL A 148 -3.53 -8.71 -8.42
CA VAL A 148 -3.76 -9.47 -7.19
C VAL A 148 -2.78 -10.65 -7.19
N GLU A 149 -2.03 -10.84 -6.11
CA GLU A 149 -1.14 -11.98 -6.00
C GLU A 149 -1.91 -13.32 -6.08
N PRO A 150 -1.32 -14.38 -6.65
CA PRO A 150 -1.96 -15.69 -6.81
C PRO A 150 -2.23 -16.37 -5.47
N ASP A 151 -3.05 -17.43 -5.46
CA ASP A 151 -3.37 -18.19 -4.25
C ASP A 151 -4.06 -17.37 -3.14
N PHE A 152 -4.89 -16.40 -3.55
CA PHE A 152 -5.76 -15.62 -2.66
C PHE A 152 -6.59 -16.55 -1.78
N ALA A 153 -6.25 -16.62 -0.49
CA ALA A 153 -6.93 -17.45 0.47
C ALA A 153 -6.64 -17.01 1.92
N ASP A 154 -7.58 -17.31 2.80
CA ASP A 154 -7.34 -17.32 4.24
C ASP A 154 -6.27 -18.35 4.59
N ASN A 155 -5.39 -17.98 5.53
CA ASN A 155 -4.32 -18.82 6.05
C ASN A 155 -3.43 -19.43 4.95
N CYS A 156 -3.26 -18.71 3.84
CA CYS A 156 -2.35 -19.09 2.76
C CYS A 156 -0.95 -19.39 3.34
N PRO A 157 -0.36 -20.56 3.01
CA PRO A 157 0.90 -21.01 3.62
C PRO A 157 2.14 -20.32 3.04
N ILE A 158 1.99 -19.58 1.94
CA ILE A 158 3.06 -18.87 1.25
C ILE A 158 2.85 -17.34 1.32
N ASP A 159 3.89 -16.57 0.98
CA ASP A 159 3.86 -15.11 0.87
C ASP A 159 4.11 -14.69 -0.58
N PRO A 160 3.11 -14.80 -1.47
CA PRO A 160 3.30 -14.56 -2.89
C PRO A 160 3.64 -13.08 -3.14
N PHE A 161 4.56 -12.88 -4.07
CA PHE A 161 5.00 -11.57 -4.56
C PHE A 161 5.56 -11.76 -5.98
N GLU A 162 4.66 -11.70 -6.95
CA GLU A 162 4.91 -12.04 -8.36
C GLU A 162 4.37 -10.99 -9.33
N VAL A 163 3.29 -10.28 -8.95
CA VAL A 163 2.59 -9.37 -9.87
C VAL A 163 2.29 -7.99 -9.30
N SER A 164 2.33 -7.82 -7.98
CA SER A 164 2.00 -6.54 -7.33
C SER A 164 3.19 -5.59 -7.20
N ASP A 165 4.38 -6.04 -7.60
CA ASP A 165 5.62 -5.27 -7.55
C ASP A 165 5.58 -4.02 -8.46
N ALA A 166 6.53 -3.11 -8.22
CA ALA A 166 6.56 -1.84 -8.94
C ALA A 166 7.02 -2.00 -10.40
N ASP A 167 7.85 -2.99 -10.73
CA ASP A 167 8.30 -3.22 -12.10
C ASP A 167 7.15 -3.71 -12.98
N THR A 168 6.29 -4.59 -12.46
CA THR A 168 5.05 -5.00 -13.13
C THR A 168 4.09 -3.83 -13.37
N MET A 169 3.90 -2.96 -12.36
CA MET A 169 3.09 -1.74 -12.52
C MET A 169 3.69 -0.80 -13.57
N LEU A 170 5.01 -0.60 -13.54
CA LEU A 170 5.72 0.28 -14.47
C LEU A 170 5.66 -0.23 -15.90
N ALA A 171 5.87 -1.53 -16.11
CA ALA A 171 5.74 -2.18 -17.41
C ALA A 171 4.33 -2.00 -17.97
N TYR A 172 3.29 -2.25 -17.16
CA TYR A 172 1.90 -2.01 -17.57
C TYR A 172 1.66 -0.56 -18.02
N MET A 173 2.14 0.42 -17.25
CA MET A 173 1.99 1.84 -17.60
C MET A 173 2.76 2.24 -18.86
N LYS A 174 3.85 1.54 -19.18
CA LYS A 174 4.63 1.72 -20.42
C LYS A 174 4.07 0.89 -21.60
N GLY A 175 3.05 0.05 -21.38
CA GLY A 175 2.53 -0.86 -22.41
C GLY A 175 3.50 -1.99 -22.77
N GLN A 176 4.30 -2.43 -21.79
CA GLN A 176 5.35 -3.44 -21.92
C GLN A 176 5.02 -4.68 -21.05
N GLU A 177 5.70 -5.78 -21.33
CA GLU A 177 5.69 -6.96 -20.45
C GLU A 177 6.67 -6.76 -19.28
N SER A 178 6.31 -7.29 -18.10
CA SER A 178 7.18 -7.26 -16.93
C SER A 178 8.31 -8.29 -17.09
N GLU A 179 9.53 -7.91 -16.72
CA GLU A 179 10.67 -8.84 -16.66
C GLU A 179 10.65 -9.70 -15.37
N GLY A 180 9.63 -9.52 -14.54
CA GLY A 180 9.46 -10.21 -13.26
C GLY A 180 9.92 -9.36 -12.08
N VAL A 181 9.75 -9.94 -10.88
CA VAL A 181 10.04 -9.25 -9.62
C VAL A 181 11.54 -9.07 -9.46
N SER A 182 11.95 -7.85 -9.15
CA SER A 182 13.36 -7.55 -8.93
C SER A 182 13.91 -8.18 -7.66
N GLU A 183 15.23 -8.30 -7.56
CA GLU A 183 15.92 -8.67 -6.32
C GLU A 183 15.59 -7.71 -5.16
N PRO A 184 15.67 -8.16 -3.89
CA PRO A 184 15.46 -7.31 -2.73
C PRO A 184 16.36 -6.07 -2.73
N ARG A 185 15.76 -4.89 -2.49
CA ARG A 185 16.45 -3.59 -2.52
C ARG A 185 17.16 -3.25 -1.23
N VAL A 186 16.70 -3.81 -0.11
CA VAL A 186 17.34 -3.66 1.20
C VAL A 186 17.36 -4.98 1.95
N ALA A 187 18.42 -5.22 2.72
CA ALA A 187 18.50 -6.37 3.60
C ALA A 187 17.42 -6.27 4.69
N PHE A 188 16.68 -7.36 4.91
CA PHE A 188 15.73 -7.40 6.01
C PHE A 188 16.46 -7.58 7.34
N VAL A 189 16.19 -6.68 8.28
CA VAL A 189 16.61 -6.79 9.68
C VAL A 189 15.35 -6.76 10.53
N GLY A 190 14.95 -7.94 11.00
CA GLY A 190 13.75 -8.17 11.82
C GLY A 190 13.97 -7.91 13.30
#